data_AF-A0A1F3VDC1-F1
#
_entry.id   AF-A0A1F3VDC1-F1
#
_cell.length_a   1.000
_cell.length_b   1.000
_cell.length_c   1.000
_cell.angle_alpha   90.00
_cell.angle_beta   90.00
_cell.angle_gamma   90.00
#
_symmetry.space_group_name_H-M   'P 1'
#
loop_
_entity.id
_entity.type
_entity.pdbx_description
1 polymer ?
#
loop_
_entity_poly.entity_id
_entity_poly.type
_entity_poly.pdbx_seq_one_letter_code
_entity_poly.pdbx_strand_id
1 'polypeptide(L)'
;MSSKVIKTISFYLLAIIIAAMGKLFAYEPGLGIESCVGCHPTKNYGGNGHGGIAKNCFNCHGKSRFDTPYRYNLNDETNTICYSCHEQFDPAFGTYGNPAGGHPVAKHPVAGGNDMLYPEKEFSCASCHNPHGSPMRDMFRYESRPGEDRCKICHNKILYGNGNRRQPPPWEITDGKVDFKDIPKRPPRVLGKKRLL
;
A
#
# COMPACT_ATOMS: atom_id res chain seq x y z
N MET A 1 -36.72 -56.04 11.15
CA MET A 1 -35.81 -55.04 11.76
C MET A 1 -36.57 -54.34 12.90
N SER A 2 -36.00 -54.25 14.11
CA SER A 2 -36.71 -53.73 15.30
C SER A 2 -36.95 -52.21 15.21
N SER A 3 -38.05 -51.72 15.79
CA SER A 3 -38.39 -50.29 15.82
C SER A 3 -37.30 -49.43 16.47
N LYS A 4 -36.51 -50.00 17.38
CA LYS A 4 -35.33 -49.35 17.97
C LYS A 4 -34.24 -49.14 16.92
N VAL A 5 -33.96 -50.14 16.09
CA VAL A 5 -32.93 -50.10 15.04
C VAL A 5 -33.29 -49.07 13.97
N ILE A 6 -34.57 -49.01 13.57
CA ILE A 6 -35.05 -48.03 12.59
C ILE A 6 -34.89 -46.60 13.12
N LYS A 7 -35.30 -46.34 14.38
CA LYS A 7 -35.16 -45.02 15.01
C LYS A 7 -33.70 -44.57 15.12
N THR A 8 -32.80 -45.50 15.47
CA THR A 8 -31.37 -45.22 15.56
C THR A 8 -30.79 -44.86 14.18
N ILE A 9 -31.10 -45.64 13.14
CA ILE A 9 -30.63 -45.37 11.76
C ILE A 9 -31.17 -44.03 11.26
N SER A 10 -32.46 -43.74 11.49
CA SER A 10 -33.07 -42.45 11.10
C SER A 10 -32.41 -41.26 11.79
N PHE A 11 -32.03 -41.39 13.06
CA PHE A 11 -31.34 -40.33 13.80
C PHE A 11 -29.95 -40.03 13.20
N TYR A 12 -29.16 -41.07 12.91
CA TYR A 12 -27.83 -40.89 12.31
C TYR A 12 -27.90 -40.36 10.87
N LEU A 13 -28.86 -40.80 10.06
CA LEU A 13 -29.06 -40.26 8.71
C LEU A 13 -29.44 -38.77 8.77
N LEU A 14 -30.33 -38.38 9.69
CA LEU A 14 -30.67 -36.97 9.87
C LEU A 14 -29.47 -36.14 10.33
N ALA A 15 -28.65 -36.65 11.27
CA ALA A 15 -27.45 -35.97 11.72
C ALA A 15 -26.41 -35.79 10.60
N ILE A 16 -26.24 -36.80 9.73
CA ILE A 16 -25.36 -36.73 8.56
C ILE A 16 -25.88 -35.71 7.54
N ILE A 17 -27.19 -35.69 7.29
CA ILE A 17 -27.83 -34.72 6.39
C ILE A 17 -27.65 -33.30 6.94
N ILE A 18 -27.89 -33.06 8.24
CA ILE A 18 -27.68 -31.75 8.86
C ILE A 18 -26.20 -31.32 8.77
N ALA A 19 -25.26 -32.23 9.03
CA ALA A 19 -23.82 -31.94 8.91
C ALA A 19 -23.39 -31.67 7.46
N ALA A 20 -23.98 -32.37 6.48
CA ALA A 20 -23.73 -32.16 5.06
C ALA A 20 -24.35 -30.83 4.57
N MET A 21 -25.56 -30.50 5.02
CA MET A 21 -26.22 -29.23 4.73
C MET A 21 -25.47 -28.04 5.38
N GLY A 22 -24.92 -28.20 6.59
CA GLY A 22 -24.09 -27.16 7.21
C GLY A 22 -22.86 -26.78 6.38
N LYS A 23 -22.31 -27.69 5.56
CA LYS A 23 -21.23 -27.39 4.61
C LYS A 23 -21.70 -26.75 3.31
N LEU A 24 -22.96 -26.98 2.91
CA LEU A 24 -23.55 -26.40 1.70
C LEU A 24 -24.09 -24.97 1.94
N PHE A 25 -24.41 -24.62 3.19
CA PHE A 25 -24.91 -23.29 3.57
C PHE A 25 -23.88 -22.39 4.25
N ALA A 26 -22.59 -22.78 4.27
CA ALA A 26 -21.49 -21.85 4.55
C ALA A 26 -21.21 -20.96 3.32
N TYR A 27 -22.26 -20.37 2.73
CA TYR A 27 -22.13 -19.24 1.85
C TYR A 27 -22.17 -18.00 2.74
N GLU A 28 -21.00 -17.58 3.19
CA GLU A 28 -20.80 -16.22 3.65
C GLU A 28 -20.82 -15.35 2.38
N PRO A 29 -21.83 -14.50 2.11
CA PRO A 29 -21.67 -13.40 1.18
C PRO A 29 -20.72 -12.40 1.83
N GLY A 30 -19.46 -12.82 1.95
CA GLY A 30 -18.40 -11.99 2.45
C GLY A 30 -18.22 -10.89 1.43
N LEU A 31 -18.35 -9.66 1.90
CA LEU A 31 -17.67 -8.48 1.36
C LEU A 31 -16.14 -8.71 1.42
N GLY A 32 -15.66 -9.83 0.88
CA GLY A 32 -14.25 -10.22 0.87
C GLY A 32 -13.50 -9.38 -0.14
N ILE A 33 -12.17 -9.34 0.02
CA ILE A 33 -11.24 -8.63 -0.86
C ILE A 33 -11.54 -8.93 -2.34
N GLU A 34 -11.96 -10.16 -2.65
CA GLU A 34 -12.34 -10.65 -3.98
C GLU A 34 -13.42 -9.80 -4.66
N SER A 35 -14.44 -9.37 -3.90
CA SER A 35 -15.51 -8.52 -4.42
C SER A 35 -15.01 -7.14 -4.84
N CYS A 36 -14.00 -6.61 -4.14
CA CYS A 36 -13.42 -5.29 -4.42
C CYS A 36 -12.49 -5.34 -5.63
N VAL A 37 -11.62 -6.35 -5.70
CA VAL A 37 -10.61 -6.47 -6.77
C VAL A 37 -11.22 -6.86 -8.12
N GLY A 38 -12.45 -7.38 -8.14
CA GLY A 38 -13.20 -7.59 -9.39
C GLY A 38 -13.36 -6.30 -10.21
N CYS A 39 -13.56 -5.15 -9.54
CA CYS A 39 -13.58 -3.84 -10.19
C CYS A 39 -12.27 -3.04 -10.01
N HIS A 40 -11.48 -3.36 -8.98
CA HIS A 40 -10.20 -2.72 -8.67
C HIS A 40 -9.00 -3.69 -8.78
N PRO A 41 -8.74 -4.28 -9.97
CA PRO A 41 -7.77 -5.37 -10.13
C PRO A 41 -6.33 -4.93 -9.83
N THR A 42 -6.03 -3.65 -10.00
CA THR A 42 -4.69 -3.08 -9.76
C THR A 42 -4.44 -2.73 -8.30
N LYS A 43 -5.40 -2.94 -7.39
CA LYS A 43 -5.26 -2.61 -5.96
C LYS A 43 -4.78 -3.79 -5.11
N ASN A 44 -4.62 -4.97 -5.73
CA ASN A 44 -4.05 -6.15 -5.11
C ASN A 44 -2.60 -6.32 -5.56
N TYR A 45 -1.68 -5.58 -4.97
CA TYR A 45 -0.27 -5.72 -5.33
C TYR A 45 0.31 -6.99 -4.68
N GLY A 46 0.57 -7.99 -5.53
CA GLY A 46 1.43 -9.13 -5.19
C GLY A 46 2.89 -8.68 -5.08
N GLY A 47 3.47 -8.86 -3.90
CA GLY A 47 4.83 -8.47 -3.51
C GLY A 47 5.03 -8.75 -2.02
N ASN A 48 6.05 -8.15 -1.39
CA ASN A 48 6.05 -8.01 0.07
C ASN A 48 4.88 -7.10 0.43
N GLY A 49 3.66 -7.65 0.55
CA GLY A 49 2.47 -6.85 0.80
C GLY A 49 2.57 -6.14 2.14
N HIS A 50 1.96 -4.97 2.26
CA HIS A 50 1.77 -4.38 3.59
C HIS A 50 0.89 -5.33 4.41
N GLY A 51 1.41 -5.85 5.52
CA GLY A 51 0.73 -6.87 6.32
C GLY A 51 -0.68 -6.48 6.77
N GLY A 52 -0.97 -5.18 6.85
CA GLY A 52 -2.32 -4.66 7.12
C GLY A 52 -3.37 -5.00 6.05
N ILE A 53 -2.98 -5.08 4.76
CA ILE A 53 -3.90 -5.41 3.66
C ILE A 53 -4.31 -6.88 3.71
N ALA A 54 -3.35 -7.75 4.04
CA ALA A 54 -3.58 -9.20 4.13
C ALA A 54 -4.64 -9.56 5.19
N LYS A 55 -4.92 -8.63 6.12
CA LYS A 55 -5.99 -8.78 7.12
C LYS A 55 -7.35 -8.32 6.57
N ASN A 56 -7.45 -7.08 6.09
CA ASN A 56 -8.70 -6.51 5.57
C ASN A 56 -8.46 -5.17 4.85
N CYS A 57 -9.16 -4.91 3.74
CA CYS A 57 -9.22 -3.58 3.10
C CYS A 57 -9.80 -2.52 4.04
N PHE A 58 -10.78 -2.91 4.86
CA PHE A 58 -11.58 -1.98 5.65
C PHE A 58 -10.89 -1.40 6.87
N ASN A 59 -9.65 -1.81 7.14
CA ASN A 59 -8.82 -1.16 8.15
C ASN A 59 -8.43 0.25 7.71
N CYS A 60 -8.25 0.45 6.40
CA CYS A 60 -7.85 1.74 5.85
C CYS A 60 -8.96 2.39 5.04
N HIS A 61 -9.80 1.61 4.34
CA HIS A 61 -10.85 2.13 3.46
C HIS A 61 -12.25 1.92 4.04
N GLY A 62 -13.19 2.78 3.66
CA GLY A 62 -14.62 2.54 3.88
C GLY A 62 -15.10 1.28 3.16
N LYS A 63 -16.21 0.69 3.62
CA LYS A 63 -16.79 -0.53 3.03
C LYS A 63 -17.46 -0.25 1.68
N SER A 64 -17.95 0.97 1.53
CA SER A 64 -18.55 1.52 0.31
C SER A 64 -17.98 2.89 0.00
N ARG A 65 -18.15 3.33 -1.25
CA ARG A 65 -17.63 4.59 -1.82
C ARG A 65 -18.09 5.89 -1.12
N PHE A 66 -19.05 5.79 -0.20
CA PHE A 66 -19.65 6.94 0.50
C PHE A 66 -19.56 6.83 2.02
N ASP A 67 -18.84 5.83 2.54
CA ASP A 67 -18.80 5.59 3.99
C ASP A 67 -17.96 6.64 4.71
N THR A 68 -17.07 7.32 3.97
CA THR A 68 -16.07 8.22 4.54
C THR A 68 -15.99 9.52 3.73
N PRO A 69 -15.75 10.67 4.38
CA PRO A 69 -15.54 11.94 3.70
C PRO A 69 -14.09 12.10 3.20
N TYR A 70 -13.18 11.22 3.59
CA TYR A 70 -11.75 11.37 3.31
C TYR A 70 -11.39 10.93 1.89
N ARG A 71 -10.30 11.50 1.37
CA ARG A 71 -9.83 11.25 0.01
C ARG A 71 -9.57 9.75 -0.19
N TYR A 72 -9.91 9.24 -1.37
CA TYR A 72 -9.76 7.82 -1.73
C TYR A 72 -10.60 6.85 -0.88
N ASN A 73 -11.68 7.35 -0.27
CA ASN A 73 -12.54 6.57 0.63
C ASN A 73 -11.75 5.94 1.78
N LEU A 74 -10.83 6.70 2.35
CA LEU A 74 -10.05 6.30 3.53
C LEU A 74 -10.87 6.52 4.80
N ASN A 75 -10.66 5.73 5.85
CA ASN A 75 -11.36 5.90 7.13
C ASN A 75 -10.93 7.15 7.91
N ASP A 76 -9.80 7.74 7.55
CA ASP A 76 -9.21 8.94 8.14
C ASP A 76 -8.25 9.61 7.14
N GLU A 77 -7.59 10.70 7.55
CA GLU A 77 -6.48 11.30 6.81
C GLU A 77 -5.34 10.30 6.57
N THR A 78 -4.59 10.50 5.48
CA THR A 78 -3.64 9.50 4.97
C THR A 78 -2.58 9.13 6.02
N ASN A 79 -2.03 10.10 6.73
CA ASN A 79 -1.00 9.85 7.74
C ASN A 79 -1.61 9.27 9.03
N THR A 80 -2.78 9.75 9.46
CA THR A 80 -3.48 9.29 10.66
C THR A 80 -3.76 7.79 10.65
N ILE A 81 -4.20 7.25 9.51
CA ILE A 81 -4.37 5.79 9.35
C ILE A 81 -3.05 5.05 9.57
N CYS A 82 -1.94 5.59 9.08
CA CYS A 82 -0.63 4.95 9.24
C CYS A 82 -0.25 4.90 10.72
N TYR A 83 -0.48 5.98 11.46
CA TYR A 83 -0.16 6.11 12.88
C TYR A 83 -0.98 5.18 13.77
N SER A 84 -2.20 4.80 13.35
CA SER A 84 -3.04 3.83 14.09
C SER A 84 -2.37 2.48 14.38
N CYS A 85 -1.31 2.14 13.63
CA CYS A 85 -0.47 0.96 13.86
C CYS A 85 1.02 1.32 13.99
N HIS A 86 1.46 2.41 13.36
CA HIS A 86 2.84 2.89 13.40
C HIS A 86 2.98 4.12 14.32
N GLU A 87 2.55 3.95 15.56
CA GLU A 87 2.50 5.00 16.59
C GLU A 87 3.86 5.68 16.82
N GLN A 88 4.97 4.99 16.55
CA GLN A 88 6.31 5.57 16.67
C GLN A 88 6.53 6.78 15.74
N PHE A 89 5.80 6.87 14.64
CA PHE A 89 5.88 7.98 13.68
C PHE A 89 4.82 9.05 13.91
N ASP A 90 3.92 8.85 14.86
CA ASP A 90 2.88 9.81 15.19
C ASP A 90 3.51 11.03 15.91
N PRO A 91 3.28 12.26 15.40
CA PRO A 91 3.73 13.49 16.05
C PRO A 91 3.28 13.63 17.51
N ALA A 92 2.15 13.04 17.89
CA ALA A 92 1.58 13.13 19.24
C ALA A 92 2.41 12.37 20.30
N PHE A 93 3.13 11.32 19.92
CA PHE A 93 3.92 10.50 20.85
C PHE A 93 5.36 11.00 21.03
N GLY A 94 5.74 12.08 20.34
CA GLY A 94 6.89 12.94 20.68
C GLY A 94 8.27 12.28 20.68
N THR A 95 8.43 11.01 20.28
CA THR A 95 9.66 10.26 20.55
C THR A 95 10.37 9.63 19.35
N TYR A 96 9.74 9.27 18.22
CA TYR A 96 10.49 8.57 17.14
C TYR A 96 10.07 8.84 15.68
N GLY A 97 9.89 10.11 15.34
CA GLY A 97 10.20 10.58 13.98
C GLY A 97 11.66 11.04 13.87
N ASN A 98 12.67 10.24 14.26
CA ASN A 98 14.06 10.67 14.51
C ASN A 98 14.12 11.72 15.67
N PRO A 99 15.09 11.69 16.60
CA PRO A 99 15.22 12.72 17.66
C PRO A 99 15.32 14.18 17.14
N ALA A 100 15.36 14.40 15.82
CA ALA A 100 15.28 15.70 15.17
C ALA A 100 14.06 15.91 14.24
N GLY A 101 13.00 15.09 14.31
CA GLY A 101 11.69 15.34 13.67
C GLY A 101 11.67 15.19 12.15
N GLY A 102 12.23 14.11 11.59
CA GLY A 102 12.07 13.78 10.17
C GLY A 102 12.40 12.33 9.80
N HIS A 103 11.75 11.86 8.73
CA HIS A 103 11.98 10.59 8.06
C HIS A 103 12.00 10.84 6.54
N PRO A 104 13.01 10.36 5.78
CA PRO A 104 14.06 9.41 6.19
C PRO A 104 15.28 10.06 6.87
N VAL A 105 15.38 11.39 6.88
CA VAL A 105 16.45 12.13 7.56
C VAL A 105 15.86 13.20 8.47
N ALA A 106 16.65 13.63 9.45
CA ALA A 106 16.28 14.69 10.38
C ALA A 106 15.68 15.91 9.66
N LYS A 107 14.55 16.41 10.16
CA LYS A 107 13.80 17.56 9.62
C LYS A 107 13.29 17.42 8.18
N HIS A 108 13.41 16.25 7.55
CA HIS A 108 12.73 16.02 6.28
C HIS A 108 11.22 16.03 6.51
N PRO A 109 10.43 16.79 5.72
CA PRO A 109 8.99 16.80 5.88
C PRO A 109 8.43 15.39 5.65
N VAL A 110 7.34 15.07 6.33
CA VAL A 110 6.55 13.84 6.13
C VAL A 110 5.05 14.11 6.08
N ALA A 111 4.70 15.39 6.26
CA ALA A 111 3.38 15.95 6.25
C ALA A 111 3.52 17.44 5.91
N GLY A 112 2.40 18.07 5.53
CA GLY A 112 2.35 19.50 5.25
C GLY A 112 2.84 19.83 3.84
N GLY A 113 2.05 20.61 3.13
CA GLY A 113 2.32 21.00 1.75
C GLY A 113 2.02 19.90 0.73
N ASN A 114 2.51 20.10 -0.48
CA ASN A 114 2.22 19.23 -1.61
C ASN A 114 3.41 18.35 -1.98
N ASP A 115 3.11 17.20 -2.55
CA ASP A 115 4.12 16.26 -3.04
C ASP A 115 5.01 16.89 -4.11
N MET A 116 6.32 16.74 -3.96
CA MET A 116 7.30 17.39 -4.84
C MET A 116 7.25 16.89 -6.28
N LEU A 117 6.91 15.62 -6.49
CA LEU A 117 6.79 15.02 -7.82
C LEU A 117 5.37 15.17 -8.38
N TYR A 118 4.36 15.19 -7.50
CA TYR A 118 2.94 15.32 -7.84
C TYR A 118 2.28 16.46 -7.04
N PRO A 119 2.53 17.74 -7.39
CA PRO A 119 2.06 18.89 -6.62
C PRO A 119 0.55 19.02 -6.45
N GLU A 120 -0.25 18.22 -7.16
CA GLU A 120 -1.70 18.09 -7.00
C GLU A 120 -2.12 17.16 -5.84
N LYS A 121 -1.14 16.50 -5.22
CA LYS A 121 -1.31 15.60 -4.08
C LYS A 121 -0.71 16.23 -2.83
N GLU A 122 -1.32 15.95 -1.71
CA GLU A 122 -0.76 16.28 -0.41
C GLU A 122 0.47 15.41 -0.13
N PHE A 123 1.50 16.02 0.47
CA PHE A 123 2.69 15.31 0.88
C PHE A 123 2.43 14.51 2.15
N SER A 124 2.70 13.20 2.09
CA SER A 124 2.33 12.25 3.14
C SER A 124 3.29 11.06 3.20
N CYS A 125 3.08 10.13 4.13
CA CYS A 125 3.77 8.82 4.14
C CYS A 125 3.64 8.12 2.78
N ALA A 126 2.46 8.25 2.16
CA ALA A 126 2.17 7.74 0.85
C ALA A 126 3.00 8.42 -0.25
N SER A 127 3.61 9.58 -0.08
CA SER A 127 4.49 10.14 -1.11
C SER A 127 5.75 9.28 -1.37
N CYS A 128 6.18 8.48 -0.39
CA CYS A 128 7.35 7.61 -0.52
C CYS A 128 7.02 6.12 -0.39
N HIS A 129 5.98 5.75 0.37
CA HIS A 129 5.63 4.35 0.67
C HIS A 129 4.33 3.91 -0.02
N ASN A 130 4.31 2.72 -0.63
CA ASN A 130 3.10 2.15 -1.22
C ASN A 130 2.32 1.38 -0.14
N PRO A 131 1.16 1.88 0.33
CA PRO A 131 0.37 1.21 1.36
C PRO A 131 -0.23 -0.10 0.85
N HIS A 132 -0.24 -0.34 -0.47
CA HIS A 132 -0.66 -1.60 -1.05
C HIS A 132 0.48 -2.62 -1.25
N GLY A 133 1.74 -2.22 -1.02
CA GLY A 133 2.94 -3.06 -1.21
C GLY A 133 3.81 -2.62 -2.39
N SER A 134 5.10 -2.96 -2.33
CA SER A 134 6.08 -2.67 -3.39
C SER A 134 7.18 -3.73 -3.41
N PRO A 135 7.82 -4.02 -4.56
CA PRO A 135 9.02 -4.84 -4.62
C PRO A 135 10.24 -4.22 -3.93
N MET A 136 10.21 -2.92 -3.62
CA MET A 136 11.30 -2.24 -2.92
C MET A 136 11.18 -2.43 -1.41
N ARG A 137 12.34 -2.41 -0.74
CA ARG A 137 12.41 -2.45 0.73
C ARG A 137 11.56 -1.34 1.35
N ASP A 138 10.97 -1.65 2.49
CA ASP A 138 10.14 -0.73 3.28
C ASP A 138 8.95 -0.17 2.46
N MET A 139 8.50 -0.90 1.44
CA MET A 139 7.43 -0.48 0.53
C MET A 139 7.73 0.80 -0.27
N PHE A 140 9.00 1.13 -0.48
CA PHE A 140 9.35 2.35 -1.22
C PHE A 140 8.76 2.35 -2.64
N ARG A 141 8.18 3.48 -3.07
CA ARG A 141 7.38 3.57 -4.30
C ARG A 141 8.18 3.58 -5.59
N TYR A 142 9.40 4.06 -5.52
CA TYR A 142 10.20 4.33 -6.71
C TYR A 142 11.31 3.29 -6.83
N GLU A 143 11.70 2.97 -8.06
CA GLU A 143 12.86 2.13 -8.28
C GLU A 143 14.11 2.81 -7.68
N SER A 144 14.87 2.04 -6.92
CA SER A 144 16.19 2.44 -6.42
C SER A 144 17.05 1.21 -6.27
N ARG A 145 18.21 1.21 -6.94
CA ARG A 145 19.18 0.12 -6.81
C ARG A 145 19.95 0.24 -5.49
N PRO A 146 20.51 -0.88 -4.97
CA PRO A 146 21.41 -0.82 -3.83
C PRO A 146 22.52 0.21 -4.05
N GLY A 147 22.71 1.12 -3.08
CA GLY A 147 23.72 2.18 -3.15
C GLY A 147 23.29 3.44 -3.93
N GLU A 148 22.08 3.48 -4.51
CA GLU A 148 21.57 4.71 -5.13
C GLU A 148 20.97 5.67 -4.09
N ASP A 149 21.28 6.95 -4.27
CA ASP A 149 20.74 8.03 -3.46
C ASP A 149 19.26 8.29 -3.85
N ARG A 150 18.36 7.97 -2.92
CA ARG A 150 16.91 8.13 -3.07
C ARG A 150 16.48 9.58 -2.98
N CYS A 151 17.27 10.45 -2.36
CA CYS A 151 16.97 11.88 -2.26
C CYS A 151 16.81 12.51 -3.64
N LYS A 152 17.57 12.00 -4.63
CA LYS A 152 17.59 12.55 -6.00
C LYS A 152 16.35 12.23 -6.83
N ILE A 153 15.51 11.32 -6.35
CA ILE A 153 14.25 10.97 -6.99
C ILE A 153 13.33 12.20 -6.97
N CYS A 154 13.22 12.84 -5.81
CA CYS A 154 12.41 14.05 -5.62
C CYS A 154 13.23 15.32 -5.81
N HIS A 155 14.42 15.43 -5.21
CA HIS A 155 15.30 16.59 -5.33
C HIS A 155 16.13 16.59 -6.64
N ASN A 156 15.52 16.16 -7.75
CA ASN A 156 16.21 16.05 -9.04
C ASN A 156 16.73 17.40 -9.54
N LYS A 157 15.99 18.50 -9.28
CA LYS A 157 16.36 19.84 -9.74
C LYS A 157 17.59 20.38 -9.02
N ILE A 158 17.70 20.10 -7.72
CA ILE A 158 18.84 20.51 -6.89
C ILE A 158 20.11 19.77 -7.33
N LEU A 159 19.97 18.50 -7.75
CA LEU A 159 21.11 17.62 -8.00
C LEU A 159 21.47 17.47 -9.49
N TYR A 160 20.56 17.81 -10.41
CA TYR A 160 20.71 17.66 -11.85
C TYR A 160 20.29 18.88 -12.69
N GLY A 161 19.86 20.00 -12.08
CA GLY A 161 19.40 21.20 -12.80
C GLY A 161 17.96 21.10 -13.33
N ASN A 162 17.55 21.96 -14.27
CA ASN A 162 16.16 22.10 -14.78
C ASN A 162 15.59 20.87 -15.54
N GLY A 163 16.21 19.69 -15.46
CA GLY A 163 15.67 18.48 -16.05
C GLY A 163 14.45 17.98 -15.27
N ASN A 164 13.24 18.26 -15.76
CA ASN A 164 12.03 17.65 -15.25
C ASN A 164 12.02 16.15 -15.57
N ARG A 165 12.50 15.33 -14.63
CA ARG A 165 12.35 13.87 -14.67
C ARG A 165 11.36 13.44 -13.59
N ARG A 166 10.10 13.86 -13.70
CA ARG A 166 9.02 13.22 -12.94
C ARG A 166 9.09 11.72 -13.25
N GLN A 167 9.35 10.92 -12.24
CA GLN A 167 9.18 9.47 -12.37
C GLN A 167 7.71 9.21 -12.73
N PRO A 168 7.40 8.12 -13.45
CA PRO A 168 6.01 7.75 -13.68
C PRO A 168 5.28 7.63 -12.34
N PRO A 169 4.01 8.07 -12.27
CA PRO A 169 3.24 7.99 -11.05
C PRO A 169 3.22 6.55 -10.51
N PRO A 170 3.47 6.37 -9.21
CA PRO A 170 3.63 5.03 -8.64
C PRO A 170 2.35 4.18 -8.65
N TRP A 171 1.18 4.77 -8.95
CA TRP A 171 -0.08 4.08 -9.17
C TRP A 171 -0.32 3.63 -10.62
N GLU A 172 0.54 4.04 -11.56
CA GLU A 172 0.58 3.58 -12.96
C GLU A 172 1.57 2.44 -13.19
N ILE A 173 2.30 1.99 -12.15
CA ILE A 173 3.07 0.73 -12.21
C ILE A 173 2.05 -0.42 -12.12
N THR A 174 1.19 -0.52 -13.14
CA THR A 174 0.21 -1.59 -13.30
C THR A 174 0.94 -2.85 -13.73
N ASP A 175 0.61 -3.95 -13.05
CA ASP A 175 0.83 -5.33 -13.47
C ASP A 175 2.24 -5.93 -13.27
N GLY A 176 3.16 -5.24 -12.59
CA GLY A 176 4.55 -5.74 -12.53
C GLY A 176 5.19 -5.91 -13.93
N LYS A 177 4.59 -5.27 -14.96
CA LYS A 177 5.02 -5.31 -16.36
C LYS A 177 6.09 -4.28 -16.70
N VAL A 178 6.49 -3.45 -15.74
CA VAL A 178 7.70 -2.66 -15.89
C VAL A 178 8.86 -3.61 -15.57
N ASP A 179 9.40 -4.30 -16.58
CA ASP A 179 10.70 -4.94 -16.41
C ASP A 179 11.69 -3.80 -16.10
N PHE A 180 12.42 -3.91 -14.99
CA PHE A 180 13.46 -2.94 -14.61
C PHE A 180 14.54 -2.77 -15.70
N LYS A 181 14.55 -3.63 -16.73
CA LYS A 181 15.36 -3.50 -17.94
C LYS A 181 14.80 -2.51 -18.97
N ASP A 182 13.49 -2.27 -18.97
CA ASP A 182 12.78 -1.41 -19.93
C ASP A 182 12.76 0.06 -19.49
N ILE A 183 13.14 0.33 -18.24
CA ILE A 183 13.37 1.69 -17.75
C ILE A 183 14.67 2.20 -18.38
N PRO A 184 14.64 3.30 -19.15
CA PRO A 184 15.81 3.77 -19.89
C PRO A 184 16.95 4.03 -18.92
N LYS A 185 18.05 3.27 -19.09
CA LYS A 185 19.28 3.40 -18.32
C LYS A 185 19.66 4.87 -18.29
N ARG A 186 19.93 5.40 -17.09
CA ARG A 186 20.35 6.79 -16.88
C ARG A 186 21.41 7.15 -17.95
N PRO A 187 21.25 8.23 -18.73
CA PRO A 187 22.31 8.68 -19.61
C PRO A 187 23.57 8.90 -18.76
N PRO A 188 24.76 8.52 -19.27
CA PRO A 188 26.00 8.56 -18.50
C PRO A 188 26.15 9.92 -17.83
N ARG A 189 26.61 9.87 -16.57
CA ARG A 189 26.87 11.04 -15.73
C ARG A 189 27.70 12.02 -16.57
N VAL A 190 27.09 13.10 -17.04
CA VAL A 190 27.86 14.25 -17.53
C VAL A 190 28.51 14.83 -16.28
N LEU A 191 29.73 14.34 -15.97
CA LEU A 191 30.61 14.99 -15.02
C LEU A 191 30.72 16.44 -15.51
N GLY A 192 30.12 17.35 -14.75
CA GLY A 192 29.97 18.73 -15.15
C GLY A 192 31.30 19.29 -15.62
N LYS A 193 31.30 19.95 -16.77
CA LYS A 193 32.35 20.93 -17.09
C LYS A 193 32.48 21.82 -15.86
N LYS A 194 33.69 21.86 -15.27
CA LYS A 194 34.06 22.86 -14.27
C LYS A 194 33.58 24.21 -14.78
N ARG A 195 32.69 24.86 -14.03
CA ARG A 195 32.46 26.29 -14.19
C ARG A 195 33.75 26.94 -13.68
N LEU A 196 34.66 27.22 -14.60
CA LEU A 196 35.73 28.17 -14.35
C LEU A 196 35.05 29.53 -14.17
N LEU A 197 35.36 30.17 -13.05
CA LEU A 197 35.21 31.61 -12.88
C LEU A 197 36.05 32.33 -13.94
#